data_AF-A0A351FCS2-F1
#
_entry.id   AF-A0A351FCS2-F1
#
_cell.length_a   1.000
_cell.length_b   1.000
_cell.length_c   1.000
_cell.angle_alpha   90.00
_cell.angle_beta   90.00
_cell.angle_gamma   90.00
#
_symmetry.space_group_name_H-M   'P 1'
#
loop_
_entity.id
_entity.type
_entity.pdbx_description
1 polymer ?
#
loop_
_entity_poly.entity_id
_entity_poly.type
_entity_poly.pdbx_seq_one_letter_code
_entity_poly.pdbx_strand_id
1 'polypeptide(L)'
;GFTFFHGFLGDMMDDYWTHLRGGINWMRLNKKTITPKGHATEVFSRWAIEYMKKQAKDKTKPFFLYLAYNAPHFPIQPPEDWLRKVQKREPQLDLKRATNVAFVEHMDHEIGKVLDAVVELGIARDTLITFSSDNGGSIPHAATNDPWRGGKQ
;
A
#
# COMPACT_ATOMS: atom_id res chain seq x y z
N GLY A 1 -21.53 -6.54 -3.83
CA GLY A 1 -20.11 -6.76 -4.15
C GLY A 1 -19.57 -5.60 -4.96
N PHE A 2 -18.26 -5.52 -5.19
CA PHE A 2 -17.62 -4.49 -6.02
C PHE A 2 -17.96 -4.66 -7.51
N THR A 3 -18.10 -3.56 -8.26
CA THR A 3 -18.33 -3.55 -9.72
C THR A 3 -17.04 -3.45 -10.54
N PHE A 4 -15.93 -3.09 -9.90
CA PHE A 4 -14.60 -2.96 -10.48
C PHE A 4 -13.57 -3.53 -9.50
N PHE A 5 -12.60 -4.28 -10.02
CA PHE A 5 -11.47 -4.79 -9.25
C PHE A 5 -10.17 -4.55 -10.02
N HIS A 6 -9.17 -3.97 -9.39
CA HIS A 6 -7.82 -3.84 -9.94
C HIS A 6 -6.83 -3.99 -8.80
N GLY A 7 -6.33 -5.21 -8.62
CA GLY A 7 -5.65 -5.57 -7.38
C GLY A 7 -5.17 -7.00 -7.37
N PHE A 8 -4.91 -7.50 -6.16
CA PHE A 8 -4.36 -8.81 -5.88
C PHE A 8 -5.36 -9.63 -5.08
N LEU A 9 -5.57 -10.90 -5.45
CA LEU A 9 -6.56 -11.79 -4.80
C LEU A 9 -5.98 -12.71 -3.72
N GLY A 10 -4.66 -12.68 -3.48
CA GLY A 10 -4.03 -13.47 -2.43
C GLY A 10 -4.08 -12.80 -1.05
N ASP A 11 -3.72 -13.56 -0.02
CA ASP A 11 -3.61 -13.12 1.37
C ASP A 11 -2.36 -12.26 1.64
N MET A 12 -1.22 -12.63 1.04
CA MET A 12 0.02 -11.87 1.00
C MET A 12 0.74 -12.10 -0.33
N MET A 13 1.71 -11.25 -0.65
CA MET A 13 2.64 -11.46 -1.76
C MET A 13 3.95 -12.01 -1.21
N ASP A 14 4.58 -12.94 -1.93
CA ASP A 14 5.91 -13.44 -1.59
C ASP A 14 7.02 -12.46 -2.04
N ASP A 15 6.69 -11.49 -2.90
CA ASP A 15 7.60 -10.44 -3.37
C ASP A 15 6.82 -9.26 -4.00
N TYR A 16 7.18 -8.02 -3.65
CA TYR A 16 6.47 -6.80 -4.06
C TYR A 16 6.75 -6.34 -5.51
N TRP A 17 7.62 -7.00 -6.27
CA TRP A 17 7.95 -6.66 -7.67
C TRP A 17 7.45 -7.72 -8.64
N THR A 18 7.55 -9.00 -8.25
CA THR A 18 7.01 -10.11 -9.05
C THR A 18 5.51 -10.30 -8.81
N HIS A 19 5.01 -9.91 -7.63
CA HIS A 19 3.61 -10.01 -7.22
C HIS A 19 3.07 -11.45 -7.17
N LEU A 20 3.97 -12.43 -6.98
CA LEU A 20 3.60 -13.84 -6.92
C LEU A 20 3.26 -14.26 -5.49
N ARG A 21 2.45 -15.32 -5.37
CA ARG A 21 2.16 -16.02 -4.11
C ARG A 21 2.10 -17.52 -4.37
N GLY A 22 2.98 -18.28 -3.75
CA GLY A 22 3.20 -19.70 -4.05
C GLY A 22 3.61 -19.94 -5.50
N GLY A 23 4.33 -18.99 -6.13
CA GLY A 23 4.66 -19.02 -7.55
C GLY A 23 3.48 -18.71 -8.50
N ILE A 24 2.30 -18.37 -7.97
CA ILE A 24 1.09 -18.11 -8.75
C ILE A 24 0.83 -16.61 -8.83
N ASN A 25 0.44 -16.12 -10.01
CA ASN A 25 0.04 -14.73 -10.22
C ASN A 25 -1.45 -14.51 -9.88
N TRP A 26 -1.71 -13.73 -8.84
CA TRP A 26 -3.06 -13.35 -8.40
C TRP A 26 -3.45 -11.90 -8.71
N MET A 27 -2.64 -11.17 -9.50
CA MET A 27 -2.98 -9.83 -9.97
C MET A 27 -4.11 -9.91 -11.01
N ARG A 28 -5.15 -9.10 -10.82
CA ARG A 28 -6.29 -9.05 -11.74
C ARG A 28 -6.71 -7.62 -12.05
N LEU A 29 -7.16 -7.43 -13.29
CA LEU A 29 -8.09 -6.38 -13.69
C LEU A 29 -9.44 -7.05 -13.99
N ASN A 30 -10.39 -6.89 -13.07
CA ASN A 30 -11.63 -7.66 -13.01
C ASN A 30 -11.33 -9.16 -13.08
N LYS A 31 -11.74 -9.84 -14.14
CA LYS A 31 -11.49 -11.28 -14.34
C LYS A 31 -10.19 -11.58 -15.07
N LYS A 32 -9.50 -10.57 -15.60
CA LYS A 32 -8.30 -10.73 -16.43
C LYS A 32 -7.05 -10.76 -15.58
N THR A 33 -6.21 -11.78 -15.75
CA THR A 33 -4.85 -11.82 -15.19
C THR A 33 -3.97 -10.76 -15.86
N ILE A 34 -3.20 -10.03 -15.05
CA ILE A 34 -2.30 -8.96 -15.50
C ILE A 34 -0.93 -9.13 -14.84
N THR A 35 0.10 -8.52 -15.43
CA THR A 35 1.48 -8.56 -14.90
C THR A 35 2.05 -7.14 -14.86
N PRO A 36 1.61 -6.31 -13.91
CA PRO A 36 2.10 -4.94 -13.79
C PRO A 36 3.58 -4.91 -13.43
N LYS A 37 4.22 -3.78 -13.75
CA LYS A 37 5.61 -3.49 -13.39
C LYS A 37 5.63 -2.41 -12.31
N GLY A 38 6.66 -2.47 -11.47
CA GLY A 38 6.86 -1.59 -10.33
C GLY A 38 6.60 -2.27 -9.01
N HIS A 39 6.89 -1.56 -7.92
CA HIS A 39 6.61 -2.01 -6.56
C HIS A 39 5.10 -2.01 -6.29
N ALA A 40 4.57 -3.06 -5.64
CA ALA A 40 3.12 -3.24 -5.46
C ALA A 40 2.43 -2.01 -4.83
N THR A 41 3.02 -1.41 -3.79
CA THR A 41 2.54 -0.16 -3.17
C THR A 41 2.32 0.96 -4.21
N GLU A 42 3.31 1.20 -5.08
CA GLU A 42 3.24 2.25 -6.12
C GLU A 42 2.22 1.89 -7.22
N VAL A 43 2.16 0.61 -7.58
CA VAL A 43 1.19 0.09 -8.55
C VAL A 43 -0.23 0.32 -8.05
N PHE A 44 -0.50 0.03 -6.78
CA PHE A 44 -1.82 0.18 -6.17
C PHE A 44 -2.22 1.66 -6.01
N SER A 45 -1.31 2.52 -5.57
CA SER A 45 -1.56 3.98 -5.51
C SER A 45 -1.88 4.55 -6.87
N ARG A 46 -1.10 4.19 -7.90
CA ARG A 46 -1.36 4.62 -9.28
C ARG A 46 -2.74 4.17 -9.75
N TRP A 47 -3.14 2.93 -9.48
CA TRP A 47 -4.47 2.45 -9.88
C TRP A 47 -5.61 3.14 -9.14
N ALA A 48 -5.44 3.42 -7.85
CA ALA A 48 -6.38 4.22 -7.06
C ALA A 48 -6.54 5.62 -7.65
N ILE A 49 -5.44 6.30 -7.95
CA ILE A 49 -5.44 7.64 -8.57
C ILE A 49 -6.14 7.62 -9.93
N GLU A 50 -5.83 6.65 -10.80
CA GLU A 50 -6.48 6.52 -12.10
C GLU A 50 -7.98 6.19 -11.98
N TYR A 51 -8.37 5.41 -10.99
CA TYR A 51 -9.78 5.17 -10.69
C TYR A 51 -10.47 6.48 -10.27
N MET A 52 -9.92 7.23 -9.31
CA MET A 52 -10.50 8.51 -8.86
C MET A 52 -10.58 9.53 -10.00
N LYS A 53 -9.53 9.67 -10.82
CA LYS A 53 -9.53 10.52 -12.02
C LYS A 53 -10.68 10.18 -12.96
N LYS A 54 -10.99 8.89 -13.12
CA LYS A 54 -12.11 8.44 -13.96
C LYS A 54 -13.47 8.78 -13.33
N GLN A 55 -13.64 8.53 -12.03
CA GLN A 55 -14.92 8.80 -11.36
C GLN A 55 -15.21 10.30 -11.23
N ALA A 56 -14.19 11.11 -10.94
CA ALA A 56 -14.32 12.56 -10.78
C ALA A 56 -14.79 13.31 -12.05
N LYS A 57 -14.84 12.64 -13.22
CA LYS A 57 -15.43 13.19 -14.44
C LYS A 57 -16.95 13.37 -14.35
N ASP A 58 -17.63 12.57 -13.54
CA ASP A 58 -19.08 12.67 -13.30
C ASP A 58 -19.32 13.04 -11.84
N LYS A 59 -19.42 14.34 -11.56
CA LYS A 59 -19.63 14.87 -10.20
C LYS A 59 -21.01 14.54 -9.61
N THR A 60 -21.91 13.94 -10.39
CA THR A 60 -23.25 13.58 -9.91
C THR A 60 -23.32 12.19 -9.28
N LYS A 61 -22.28 11.37 -9.48
CA LYS A 61 -22.24 9.99 -8.98
C LYS A 61 -21.17 9.85 -7.91
N PRO A 62 -21.53 9.53 -6.66
CA PRO A 62 -20.54 9.20 -5.65
C PRO A 62 -19.85 7.89 -6.03
N PHE A 63 -18.61 7.72 -5.56
CA PHE A 63 -17.87 6.47 -5.73
C PHE A 63 -17.39 5.97 -4.37
N PHE A 64 -17.07 4.68 -4.35
CA PHE A 64 -16.43 4.03 -3.21
C PHE A 64 -15.14 3.37 -3.69
N LEU A 65 -14.04 3.64 -2.99
CA LEU A 65 -12.73 3.05 -3.26
C LEU A 65 -12.23 2.36 -1.98
N TYR A 66 -11.94 1.07 -2.09
CA TYR A 66 -11.24 0.32 -1.07
C TYR A 66 -9.82 0.04 -1.55
N LEU A 67 -8.85 0.75 -0.97
CA LEU A 67 -7.42 0.63 -1.28
C LEU A 67 -6.72 -0.16 -0.18
N ALA A 68 -6.57 -1.47 -0.40
CA ALA A 68 -5.91 -2.37 0.54
C ALA A 68 -4.45 -2.58 0.15
N TYR A 69 -3.53 -1.85 0.77
CA TYR A 69 -2.10 -2.09 0.60
C TYR A 69 -1.70 -3.44 1.19
N ASN A 70 -0.74 -4.13 0.54
CA ASN A 70 -0.08 -5.28 1.16
C ASN A 70 0.98 -4.81 2.17
N ALA A 71 1.62 -3.66 1.90
CA ALA A 71 2.57 -3.05 2.83
C ALA A 71 1.88 -2.71 4.17
N PRO A 72 2.57 -2.83 5.32
CA PRO A 72 3.96 -3.26 5.48
C PRO A 72 4.12 -4.77 5.78
N HIS A 73 3.26 -5.65 5.25
CA HIS A 73 3.33 -7.09 5.49
C HIS A 73 4.67 -7.69 4.99
N PHE A 74 5.12 -8.77 5.63
CA PHE A 74 6.27 -9.55 5.16
C PHE A 74 6.04 -10.09 3.73
N PRO A 75 7.08 -10.15 2.88
CA PRO A 75 8.46 -9.75 3.15
C PRO A 75 8.65 -8.24 3.23
N ILE A 76 9.52 -7.78 4.14
CA ILE A 76 9.81 -6.36 4.32
C ILE A 76 10.77 -5.93 3.21
N GLN A 77 10.24 -5.28 2.18
CA GLN A 77 11.00 -4.91 0.99
C GLN A 77 10.67 -3.46 0.57
N PRO A 78 11.19 -2.43 1.24
CA PRO A 78 11.11 -1.06 0.71
C PRO A 78 11.95 -0.91 -0.56
N PRO A 79 11.65 0.07 -1.44
CA PRO A 79 12.61 0.47 -2.46
C PRO A 79 13.92 0.97 -1.82
N GLU A 80 15.04 0.70 -2.49
CA GLU A 80 16.39 0.86 -1.90
C GLU A 80 16.67 2.29 -1.40
N ASP A 81 16.23 3.30 -2.14
CA ASP A 81 16.43 4.71 -1.78
C ASP A 81 15.75 5.08 -0.46
N TRP A 82 14.62 4.44 -0.12
CA TRP A 82 13.95 4.66 1.18
C TRP A 82 14.79 4.09 2.32
N LEU A 83 15.33 2.89 2.17
CA LEU A 83 16.22 2.29 3.16
C LEU A 83 17.46 3.17 3.36
N ARG A 84 18.10 3.62 2.27
CA ARG A 84 19.28 4.51 2.33
C ARG A 84 18.96 5.82 3.07
N LYS A 85 17.78 6.42 2.83
CA LYS A 85 17.33 7.63 3.54
C LYS A 85 17.21 7.38 5.04
N VAL A 86 16.57 6.29 5.45
CA VAL A 86 16.38 5.95 6.86
C VAL A 86 17.71 5.64 7.53
N GLN A 87 18.58 4.83 6.93
CA GLN A 87 19.90 4.52 7.49
C GLN A 87 20.79 5.76 7.64
N LYS A 88 20.68 6.72 6.73
CA LYS A 88 21.39 8.00 6.84
C LYS A 88 20.83 8.87 7.97
N ARG A 89 19.50 8.91 8.12
CA ARG A 89 18.82 9.73 9.12
C ARG A 89 18.96 9.15 10.54
N GLU A 90 18.96 7.84 10.66
CA GLU A 90 18.88 7.07 11.90
C GLU A 90 19.94 5.94 11.92
N PRO A 91 21.25 6.28 11.90
CA PRO A 91 22.32 5.29 11.77
C PRO A 91 22.43 4.29 12.94
N GLN A 92 21.78 4.59 14.06
CA GLN A 92 21.74 3.77 15.27
C GLN A 92 20.69 2.65 15.21
N LEU A 93 19.73 2.70 14.27
CA LEU A 93 18.74 1.63 14.13
C LEU A 93 19.41 0.38 13.56
N ASP A 94 19.04 -0.78 14.12
CA ASP A 94 19.41 -2.04 13.49
C ASP A 94 18.80 -2.12 12.08
N LEU A 95 19.45 -2.88 11.19
CA LEU A 95 19.06 -2.95 9.78
C LEU A 95 17.61 -3.41 9.59
N LYS A 96 17.12 -4.33 10.44
CA LYS A 96 15.77 -4.89 10.33
C LYS A 96 14.72 -3.84 10.65
N ARG A 97 14.91 -3.07 11.72
CA ARG A 97 14.06 -1.94 12.09
C ARG A 97 14.16 -0.81 11.07
N ALA A 98 15.36 -0.47 10.59
CA ALA A 98 15.54 0.54 9.55
C ALA A 98 14.80 0.17 8.25
N THR A 99 14.84 -1.11 7.86
CA THR A 99 14.11 -1.63 6.70
C THR A 99 12.60 -1.58 6.89
N ASN A 100 12.10 -1.93 8.08
CA ASN A 100 10.68 -1.81 8.41
C ASN A 100 10.20 -0.35 8.38
N VAL A 101 10.95 0.57 9.00
CA VAL A 101 10.65 2.01 9.01
C VAL A 101 10.63 2.57 7.58
N ALA A 102 11.65 2.24 6.77
CA ALA A 102 11.70 2.65 5.37
C ALA A 102 10.48 2.15 4.57
N PHE A 103 9.96 0.97 4.92
CA PHE A 103 8.81 0.40 4.24
C PHE A 103 7.50 1.11 4.58
N VAL A 104 7.32 1.44 5.86
CA VAL A 104 6.19 2.25 6.32
C VAL A 104 6.26 3.66 5.72
N GLU A 105 7.45 4.28 5.68
CA GLU A 105 7.61 5.62 5.06
C GLU A 105 7.35 5.63 3.56
N HIS A 106 7.75 4.58 2.84
CA HIS A 106 7.40 4.43 1.43
C HIS A 106 5.89 4.33 1.23
N MET A 107 5.20 3.53 2.06
CA MET A 107 3.75 3.43 2.03
C MET A 107 3.06 4.77 2.35
N ASP A 108 3.53 5.49 3.38
CA ASP A 108 3.01 6.80 3.75
C ASP A 108 3.15 7.82 2.61
N HIS A 109 4.31 7.83 1.94
CA HIS A 109 4.52 8.68 0.77
C HIS A 109 3.57 8.36 -0.38
N GLU A 110 3.33 7.07 -0.62
CA GLU A 110 2.40 6.60 -1.65
C GLU A 110 0.94 6.94 -1.30
N ILE A 111 0.56 6.91 -0.02
CA ILE A 111 -0.72 7.44 0.46
C ILE A 111 -0.81 8.94 0.22
N GLY A 112 0.27 9.68 0.49
CA GLY A 112 0.38 11.12 0.19
C GLY A 112 0.00 11.44 -1.25
N LYS A 113 0.54 10.70 -2.23
CA LYS A 113 0.17 10.87 -3.65
C LYS A 113 -1.32 10.64 -3.93
N VAL A 114 -1.95 9.70 -3.22
CA VAL A 114 -3.39 9.45 -3.34
C VAL A 114 -4.19 10.64 -2.78
N LEU A 115 -3.77 11.19 -1.63
CA LEU A 115 -4.38 12.37 -1.02
C LEU A 115 -4.21 13.62 -1.89
N ASP A 116 -3.01 13.82 -2.45
CA ASP A 116 -2.74 14.91 -3.39
C ASP A 116 -3.67 14.84 -4.60
N ALA A 117 -3.88 13.64 -5.16
CA ALA A 117 -4.81 13.46 -6.27
C ALA A 117 -6.26 13.83 -5.89
N VAL A 118 -6.71 13.58 -4.67
CA VAL A 118 -8.03 14.01 -4.18
C VAL A 118 -8.15 15.54 -4.17
N VAL A 119 -7.08 16.24 -3.78
CA VAL A 119 -7.01 17.71 -3.80
C VAL A 119 -6.97 18.24 -5.23
N GLU A 120 -6.09 17.71 -6.08
CA GLU A 120 -5.92 18.12 -7.48
C GLU A 120 -7.20 17.91 -8.32
N LEU A 121 -7.96 16.85 -8.03
CA LEU A 121 -9.24 16.58 -8.68
C LEU A 121 -10.38 17.48 -8.18
N GLY A 122 -10.14 18.27 -7.13
CA GLY A 122 -11.14 19.19 -6.56
C GLY A 122 -12.29 18.47 -5.85
N ILE A 123 -12.06 17.25 -5.36
CA ILE A 123 -13.08 16.41 -4.68
C ILE A 123 -12.86 16.33 -3.16
N ALA A 124 -11.80 16.96 -2.63
CA ALA A 124 -11.43 16.89 -1.22
C ALA A 124 -12.54 17.31 -0.24
N ARG A 125 -13.37 18.31 -0.58
CA ARG A 125 -14.45 18.79 0.29
C ARG A 125 -15.63 17.83 0.41
N ASP A 126 -15.75 16.89 -0.52
CA ASP A 126 -16.88 15.94 -0.60
C ASP A 126 -16.38 14.48 -0.57
N THR A 127 -15.20 14.25 0.03
CA THR A 127 -14.61 12.92 0.18
C THR A 127 -14.35 12.64 1.66
N LEU A 128 -14.98 11.59 2.20
CA LEU A 128 -14.60 11.01 3.48
C LEU A 128 -13.48 10.00 3.27
N ILE A 129 -12.35 10.20 3.95
CA ILE A 129 -11.21 9.29 3.90
C ILE A 129 -11.04 8.64 5.27
N THR A 130 -10.96 7.31 5.27
CA THR A 130 -10.64 6.52 6.46
C THR A 130 -9.36 5.74 6.21
N PHE A 131 -8.51 5.68 7.24
CA PHE A 131 -7.30 4.90 7.23
C PHE A 131 -7.30 3.97 8.45
N SER A 132 -7.02 2.70 8.22
CA SER A 132 -6.96 1.68 9.27
C SER A 132 -5.95 0.61 8.87
N SER A 133 -5.37 -0.05 9.87
CA SER A 133 -4.71 -1.34 9.68
C SER A 133 -5.72 -2.48 9.81
N ASP A 134 -5.39 -3.65 9.27
CA ASP A 134 -6.21 -4.87 9.36
C ASP A 134 -5.97 -5.65 10.66
N ASN A 135 -4.81 -5.49 11.30
CA ASN A 135 -4.44 -6.08 12.59
C ASN A 135 -3.26 -5.33 13.25
N GLY A 136 -2.80 -5.80 14.41
CA GLY A 136 -1.60 -5.26 15.08
C GLY A 136 -0.30 -5.68 14.38
N GLY A 137 0.79 -4.96 14.63
CA GLY A 137 2.09 -5.20 14.01
C GLY A 137 2.67 -6.58 14.34
N SER A 138 3.45 -7.12 13.39
CA SER A 138 4.23 -8.35 13.57
C SER A 138 5.59 -8.04 14.21
N ILE A 139 5.73 -8.32 15.51
CA ILE A 139 6.96 -8.12 16.28
C ILE A 139 8.16 -8.88 15.68
N PRO A 140 8.01 -10.14 15.19
CA PRO A 140 9.09 -10.84 14.49
C PRO A 140 9.59 -10.11 13.24
N HIS A 141 8.86 -9.15 12.68
CA HIS A 141 9.24 -8.36 11.51
C HIS A 141 9.57 -6.90 11.86
N ALA A 142 9.97 -6.64 13.11
CA ALA A 142 10.39 -5.35 13.62
C ALA A 142 9.34 -4.24 13.57
N ALA A 143 8.05 -4.61 13.59
CA ALA A 143 6.98 -3.67 13.96
C ALA A 143 6.99 -3.44 15.49
N THR A 144 6.36 -2.35 15.94
CA THR A 144 6.12 -2.08 17.37
C THR A 144 4.61 -1.91 17.60
N ASN A 145 4.13 -2.45 18.73
CA ASN A 145 2.79 -2.25 19.23
C ASN A 145 2.79 -1.55 20.59
N ASP A 146 3.91 -0.96 21.02
CA ASP A 146 4.03 -0.32 22.33
C ASP A 146 2.94 0.78 22.47
N PRO A 147 2.29 0.92 23.65
CA PRO A 147 2.51 0.18 24.90
C PRO A 147 1.66 -1.10 25.03
N TRP A 148 1.03 -1.57 23.95
CA TRP A 148 0.08 -2.69 23.98
C TRP A 148 0.79 -4.05 23.98
N ARG A 149 0.20 -5.02 24.68
CA ARG A 149 0.76 -6.39 24.78
C ARG A 149 0.45 -7.20 23.51
N GLY A 150 1.48 -7.86 22.99
CA GLY A 150 1.35 -8.87 21.92
C GLY A 150 1.50 -8.29 20.51
N GLY A 151 1.21 -9.12 19.50
CA GLY A 151 1.28 -8.75 18.09
C GLY A 151 0.88 -9.91 17.19
N LYS A 152 0.87 -9.66 15.88
CA LYS A 152 0.59 -10.70 14.88
C LYS A 152 1.64 -11.81 14.98
N GLN A 153 1.15 -13.04 15.07
CA GLN A 153 1.95 -14.27 15.00
C GLN A 153 2.08 -14.72 13.55
#